data_AF-A0A957FJ00-F1
#
_entry.id   AF-A0A957FJ00-F1
#
_cell.length_a   1.000
_cell.length_b   1.000
_cell.length_c   1.000
_cell.angle_alpha   90.00
_cell.angle_beta   90.00
_cell.angle_gamma   90.00
#
_symmetry.space_group_name_H-M   'P 1'
#
loop_
_entity.id
_entity.type
_entity.pdbx_description
1 polymer ?
#
loop_
_entity_poly.entity_id
_entity_poly.type
_entity_poly.pdbx_seq_one_letter_code
_entity_poly.pdbx_strand_id
1 'polypeptide(L)'
;GKLYFRRPPQNGTAVTLTWGRELTSFRPRMTLAEQVDEVIVKGWDADQQKAVVGQAQNGRLYPSIQESKNGANWAGNFGAGKLIIVDEPVVSQAEANALAAARLDELSGAFIEAEGVAYRRPDIKAGSMVTLAGLGKRFSGTYLVTNATHTYNADGLKTVFTVRGSRTGLLTEQMNRKRPLTRWPGVFTAVVTNTDDPNDWGRVKVKFPWMSDDAESDWARVISAGAGPEAGHFAIPDVDDEVLVAFEQGDFSRPYVLGGLWNGRHKLPPEAAAAGSGEKPLVRTWHSRSGHWIALHDTSDNKIELATAGGHTITLDDANQKIEIKSSGGLTLTLDDSSSKITVKGSGDIAVESDTNMKFKAGANMTLEATGNLELKASGQATLKGAVVNIN
;
A
#
# COMPACT_ATOMS: atom_id res chain seq x y z
N GLY A 1 22.15 14.84 28.60
CA GLY A 1 20.98 15.54 29.16
C GLY A 1 19.75 14.67 29.05
N LYS A 2 18.66 14.96 29.78
CA LYS A 2 17.40 14.22 29.70
C LYS A 2 16.38 15.05 28.92
N LEU A 3 15.74 14.45 27.92
CA LEU A 3 14.60 15.03 27.22
C LEU A 3 13.31 14.44 27.80
N TYR A 4 12.29 15.28 27.96
CA TYR A 4 11.00 14.88 28.52
C TYR A 4 9.90 15.09 27.48
N PHE A 5 9.41 14.00 26.91
CA PHE A 5 8.25 14.00 26.01
C PHE A 5 6.98 13.80 26.83
N ARG A 6 6.12 14.82 26.90
CA ARG A 6 4.88 14.77 27.66
C ARG A 6 3.81 15.61 26.98
N ARG A 7 2.54 15.25 27.21
CA ARG A 7 1.42 16.10 26.81
C ARG A 7 1.47 17.41 27.60
N PRO A 8 1.08 18.54 27.00
CA PRO A 8 0.95 19.79 27.72
C PRO A 8 0.02 19.62 28.94
N PRO A 9 0.41 20.13 30.13
CA PRO A 9 -0.41 20.00 31.33
C PRO A 9 -1.70 20.81 31.16
N GLN A 10 -2.85 20.15 31.31
CA GLN A 10 -4.14 20.84 31.30
C GLN A 10 -4.43 21.52 32.64
N ASN A 11 -3.96 20.93 33.74
CA ASN A 11 -4.04 21.47 35.10
C ASN A 11 -2.69 21.21 35.78
N GLY A 12 -1.91 22.26 35.99
CA GLY A 12 -0.63 22.19 36.68
C GLY A 12 -0.51 23.33 37.68
N THR A 13 0.32 23.15 38.72
CA THR A 13 0.67 24.22 39.66
C THR A 13 1.19 25.41 38.86
N ALA A 14 0.41 26.48 38.83
CA ALA A 14 0.72 27.66 38.04
C ALA A 14 1.43 28.69 38.90
N VAL A 15 2.50 29.24 38.35
CA VAL A 15 3.22 30.36 38.94
C VAL A 15 2.42 31.64 38.69
N THR A 16 1.86 32.25 39.75
CA THR A 16 1.14 33.51 39.63
C THR A 16 2.12 34.69 39.48
N LEU A 17 1.89 35.52 38.47
CA LEU A 17 2.63 36.74 38.17
C LEU A 17 1.65 37.90 38.06
N THR A 18 1.80 38.90 38.94
CA THR A 18 0.95 40.10 38.94
C THR A 18 1.65 41.24 38.22
N TRP A 19 0.93 41.94 37.34
CA TRP A 19 1.41 43.14 36.66
C TRP A 19 1.92 44.19 37.65
N GLY A 20 3.11 44.73 37.40
CA GLY A 20 3.73 45.75 38.24
C GLY A 20 4.34 45.21 39.54
N ARG A 21 4.23 43.90 39.82
CA ARG A 21 4.91 43.22 40.93
C ARG A 21 5.96 42.27 40.39
N GLU A 22 5.58 41.01 40.16
CA GLU A 22 6.48 40.00 39.62
C GLU A 22 6.63 40.13 38.09
N LEU A 23 5.59 40.59 37.39
CA LEU A 23 5.58 40.77 35.94
C LEU A 23 5.95 42.23 35.60
N THR A 24 7.13 42.41 35.02
CA THR A 24 7.69 43.74 34.71
C THR A 24 7.42 44.19 33.28
N SER A 25 7.22 43.25 32.36
CA SER A 25 6.87 43.55 30.96
C SER A 25 6.04 42.42 30.39
N PHE A 26 5.07 42.77 29.54
CA PHE A 26 4.21 41.83 28.86
C PHE A 26 3.82 42.38 27.50
N ARG A 27 4.14 41.64 26.44
CA ARG A 27 3.91 42.02 25.04
C ARG A 27 3.01 40.97 24.38
N PRO A 28 1.68 41.09 24.48
CA PRO A 28 0.76 40.17 23.85
C PRO A 28 0.51 40.53 22.38
N ARG A 29 0.28 39.50 21.57
CA ARG A 29 -0.23 39.54 20.21
C ARG A 29 -1.44 38.61 20.14
N MET A 30 -2.52 39.11 19.56
CA MET A 30 -3.73 38.35 19.31
C MET A 30 -3.92 38.30 17.79
N THR A 31 -4.10 37.11 17.23
CA THR A 31 -4.22 36.94 15.77
C THR A 31 -5.38 36.02 15.41
N LEU A 32 -6.13 36.43 14.39
CA LEU A 32 -7.20 35.60 13.80
C LEU A 32 -6.73 34.87 12.53
N ALA A 33 -5.47 35.08 12.12
CA ALA A 33 -4.92 34.41 10.96
C ALA A 33 -4.93 32.89 11.20
N GLU A 34 -5.43 32.15 10.22
CA GLU A 34 -5.51 30.67 10.21
C GLU A 34 -6.36 30.05 11.32
N GLN A 35 -7.09 30.85 12.11
CA GLN A 35 -8.05 30.31 13.07
C GLN A 35 -9.20 29.66 12.31
N VAL A 36 -9.53 28.43 12.68
CA VAL A 36 -10.59 27.62 12.07
C VAL A 36 -11.52 27.09 13.14
N ASP A 37 -12.78 26.89 12.78
CA ASP A 37 -13.79 26.29 13.64
C ASP A 37 -13.62 24.77 13.72
N GLU A 38 -13.05 24.19 12.66
CA GLU A 38 -12.94 22.74 12.51
C GLU A 38 -11.69 22.35 11.71
N VAL A 39 -11.02 21.32 12.19
CA VAL A 39 -10.01 20.58 11.42
C VAL A 39 -10.58 19.22 11.06
N ILE A 40 -10.52 18.87 9.77
CA ILE A 40 -10.96 17.59 9.22
C ILE A 40 -9.73 16.91 8.61
N VAL A 41 -9.45 15.68 9.02
CA VAL A 41 -8.44 14.80 8.41
C VAL A 41 -9.15 13.68 7.68
N LYS A 42 -8.81 13.44 6.42
CA LYS A 42 -9.36 12.35 5.62
C LYS A 42 -8.27 11.36 5.21
N GLY A 43 -8.59 10.07 5.25
CA GLY A 43 -7.69 9.01 4.80
C GLY A 43 -8.45 7.75 4.41
N TRP A 44 -7.70 6.65 4.24
CA TRP A 44 -8.23 5.36 3.84
C TRP A 44 -7.75 4.27 4.80
N ASP A 45 -8.69 3.55 5.40
CA ASP A 45 -8.41 2.37 6.20
C ASP A 45 -8.49 1.15 5.28
N ALA A 46 -7.33 0.59 4.96
CA ALA A 46 -7.22 -0.56 4.10
C ALA A 46 -7.68 -1.86 4.78
N ASP A 47 -7.57 -1.96 6.11
CA ASP A 47 -8.01 -3.14 6.87
C ASP A 47 -9.53 -3.28 6.83
N GLN A 48 -10.24 -2.15 6.88
CA GLN A 48 -11.70 -2.10 6.93
C GLN A 48 -12.33 -1.68 5.61
N GLN A 49 -11.52 -1.43 4.58
CA GLN A 49 -11.94 -0.97 3.26
C GLN A 49 -12.90 0.24 3.31
N LYS A 50 -12.56 1.25 4.12
CA LYS A 50 -13.44 2.41 4.32
C LYS A 50 -12.68 3.73 4.42
N ALA A 51 -13.38 4.80 4.06
CA ALA A 51 -12.88 6.15 4.32
C ALA A 51 -12.84 6.41 5.83
N VAL A 52 -11.74 6.98 6.31
CA VAL A 52 -11.62 7.50 7.68
C VAL A 52 -11.71 9.01 7.66
N VAL A 53 -12.47 9.57 8.61
CA VAL A 53 -12.70 11.01 8.70
C VAL A 53 -12.54 11.43 10.16
N GLY A 54 -11.35 11.96 10.48
CA GLY A 54 -11.07 12.57 11.78
C GLY A 54 -11.58 13.99 11.83
N GLN A 55 -12.25 14.37 12.91
CA GLN A 55 -12.78 15.73 13.09
C GLN A 55 -12.43 16.26 14.48
N ALA A 56 -12.03 17.53 14.54
CA ALA A 56 -11.83 18.25 15.78
C ALA A 56 -12.44 19.65 15.67
N GLN A 57 -13.22 20.04 16.68
CA GLN A 57 -13.90 21.34 16.78
C GLN A 57 -13.52 22.11 18.06
N ASN A 58 -12.81 21.45 18.99
CA ASN A 58 -12.39 22.05 20.26
C ASN A 58 -10.89 21.88 20.48
N GLY A 59 -10.14 22.97 20.39
CA GLY A 59 -8.71 23.01 20.73
C GLY A 59 -8.49 23.10 22.24
N ARG A 60 -7.48 22.38 22.74
CA ARG A 60 -7.13 22.21 24.16
C ARG A 60 -5.95 23.08 24.61
N LEU A 61 -5.18 23.64 23.68
CA LEU A 61 -4.01 24.49 23.97
C LEU A 61 -4.31 25.98 23.98
N TYR A 62 -5.59 26.34 23.93
CA TYR A 62 -6.05 27.70 24.15
C TYR A 62 -5.75 28.16 25.59
N PRO A 63 -5.18 29.35 25.81
CA PRO A 63 -4.93 29.85 27.16
C PRO A 63 -6.24 30.13 27.91
N SER A 64 -6.31 29.72 29.17
CA SER A 64 -7.51 29.92 30.00
C SER A 64 -7.57 31.37 30.50
N ILE A 65 -8.11 32.27 29.67
CA ILE A 65 -8.28 33.70 29.94
C ILE A 65 -9.73 34.07 30.24
N GLN A 66 -9.95 35.30 30.70
CA GLN A 66 -11.31 35.81 31.01
C GLN A 66 -12.08 36.33 29.78
N GLU A 67 -11.55 36.14 28.55
CA GLU A 67 -12.24 36.43 27.30
C GLU A 67 -13.16 35.27 26.93
N SER A 68 -14.44 35.58 26.63
CA SER A 68 -15.46 34.56 26.37
C SER A 68 -15.40 34.00 24.94
N LYS A 69 -14.79 34.74 24.01
CA LYS A 69 -14.59 34.29 22.63
C LYS A 69 -13.17 33.75 22.42
N ASN A 70 -13.07 32.47 22.05
CA ASN A 70 -11.82 31.88 21.57
C ASN A 70 -11.51 32.31 20.11
N GLY A 71 -10.39 31.83 19.56
CA GLY A 71 -9.96 32.19 18.20
C GLY A 71 -10.99 31.89 17.12
N ALA A 72 -11.59 30.69 17.14
CA ALA A 72 -12.66 30.31 16.24
C ALA A 72 -13.87 31.26 16.35
N ASN A 73 -14.36 31.52 17.57
CA ASN A 73 -15.51 32.41 17.81
C ASN A 73 -15.26 33.86 17.36
N TRP A 74 -14.01 34.34 17.43
CA TRP A 74 -13.65 35.64 16.88
C TRP A 74 -13.57 35.62 15.36
N ALA A 75 -12.98 34.57 14.78
CA ALA A 75 -12.86 34.38 13.33
C ALA A 75 -14.22 34.20 12.66
N GLY A 76 -15.20 33.59 13.35
CA GLY A 76 -16.56 33.37 12.83
C GLY A 76 -17.30 34.64 12.38
N ASN A 77 -16.90 35.83 12.85
CA ASN A 77 -17.44 37.11 12.32
C ASN A 77 -17.05 37.35 10.84
N PHE A 78 -16.00 36.69 10.36
CA PHE A 78 -15.54 36.71 8.96
C PHE A 78 -16.06 35.52 8.15
N GLY A 79 -16.87 34.64 8.75
CA GLY A 79 -17.37 33.39 8.16
C GLY A 79 -16.78 32.15 8.83
N ALA A 80 -17.38 30.99 8.54
CA ALA A 80 -16.90 29.72 9.07
C ALA A 80 -15.65 29.25 8.31
N GLY A 81 -14.60 28.89 9.05
CA GLY A 81 -13.33 28.40 8.52
C GLY A 81 -13.13 26.92 8.83
N LYS A 82 -12.82 26.11 7.82
CA LYS A 82 -12.45 24.69 7.99
C LYS A 82 -11.09 24.42 7.37
N LEU A 83 -10.23 23.72 8.10
CA LEU A 83 -9.00 23.16 7.54
C LEU A 83 -9.21 21.69 7.19
N ILE A 84 -9.06 21.33 5.93
CA ILE A 84 -9.19 19.95 5.46
C ILE A 84 -7.80 19.43 5.08
N ILE A 85 -7.35 18.39 5.76
CA ILE A 85 -6.07 17.71 5.54
C ILE A 85 -6.36 16.40 4.80
N VAL A 86 -5.76 16.26 3.62
CA VAL A 86 -5.87 15.08 2.75
C VAL A 86 -4.51 14.53 2.34
N ASP A 87 -3.44 15.25 2.69
CA ASP A 87 -2.08 15.02 2.23
C ASP A 87 -1.15 14.52 3.36
N GLU A 88 -1.77 13.99 4.42
CA GLU A 88 -1.14 13.26 5.52
C GLU A 88 -1.86 11.91 5.65
N PRO A 89 -1.24 10.79 5.22
CA PRO A 89 -1.90 9.50 5.20
C PRO A 89 -2.14 8.99 6.62
N VAL A 90 -3.36 8.52 6.87
CA VAL A 90 -3.81 7.94 8.15
C VAL A 90 -4.53 6.62 7.88
N VAL A 91 -4.24 5.59 8.68
CA VAL A 91 -4.75 4.22 8.46
C VAL A 91 -5.87 3.82 9.40
N SER A 92 -6.15 4.63 10.41
CA SER A 92 -7.23 4.34 11.35
C SER A 92 -8.01 5.59 11.74
N GLN A 93 -9.26 5.38 12.16
CA GLN A 93 -10.10 6.46 12.69
C GLN A 93 -9.47 7.11 13.93
N ALA A 94 -8.78 6.33 14.77
CA ALA A 94 -8.12 6.83 15.97
C ALA A 94 -6.96 7.77 15.62
N GLU A 95 -6.14 7.40 14.64
CA GLU A 95 -5.05 8.23 14.13
C GLU A 95 -5.57 9.51 13.49
N ALA A 96 -6.60 9.42 12.64
CA ALA A 96 -7.24 10.59 12.02
C ALA A 96 -7.78 11.57 13.07
N ASN A 97 -8.44 11.07 14.13
CA ASN A 97 -8.94 11.88 15.24
C ASN A 97 -7.80 12.55 16.01
N ALA A 98 -6.73 11.81 16.31
CA ALA A 98 -5.58 12.32 17.03
C ALA A 98 -4.86 13.42 16.23
N LEU A 99 -4.70 13.24 14.93
CA LEU A 99 -4.10 14.21 14.04
C LEU A 99 -4.96 15.48 13.91
N ALA A 100 -6.28 15.33 13.72
CA ALA A 100 -7.21 16.46 13.66
C ALA A 100 -7.15 17.30 14.96
N ALA A 101 -7.17 16.64 16.12
CA ALA A 101 -7.07 17.29 17.42
C ALA A 101 -5.72 17.99 17.60
N ALA A 102 -4.60 17.35 17.25
CA ALA A 102 -3.27 17.93 17.37
C ALA A 102 -3.10 19.18 16.49
N ARG A 103 -3.65 19.16 15.28
CA ARG A 103 -3.62 20.30 14.34
C ARG A 103 -4.49 21.45 14.82
N LEU A 104 -5.67 21.16 15.39
CA LEU A 104 -6.51 22.20 15.98
C LEU A 104 -5.88 22.79 17.25
N ASP A 105 -5.24 21.96 18.07
CA ASP A 105 -4.47 22.40 19.24
C ASP A 105 -3.34 23.35 18.84
N GLU A 106 -2.64 23.06 17.74
CA GLU A 106 -1.60 23.91 17.16
C GLU A 106 -2.14 25.28 16.71
N LEU A 107 -3.24 25.28 15.96
CA LEU A 107 -3.87 26.51 15.46
C LEU A 107 -4.45 27.36 16.61
N SER A 108 -5.23 26.74 17.49
CA SER A 108 -5.88 27.43 18.61
C SER A 108 -4.87 27.99 19.62
N GLY A 109 -3.73 27.32 19.82
CA GLY A 109 -2.65 27.80 20.67
C GLY A 109 -1.93 29.05 20.12
N ALA A 110 -1.96 29.26 18.80
CA ALA A 110 -1.35 30.43 18.15
C ALA A 110 -2.22 31.70 18.22
N PHE A 111 -3.46 31.59 18.69
CA PHE A 111 -4.39 32.71 18.79
C PHE A 111 -3.86 33.85 19.67
N ILE A 112 -3.24 33.51 20.81
CA ILE A 112 -2.56 34.47 21.69
C ILE A 112 -1.11 34.04 21.86
N GLU A 113 -0.23 34.93 21.43
CA GLU A 113 1.20 34.83 21.62
C GLU A 113 1.65 35.95 22.53
N ALA A 114 2.52 35.69 23.50
CA ALA A 114 3.08 36.77 24.30
C ALA A 114 4.52 36.50 24.74
N GLU A 115 5.25 37.59 24.93
CA GLU A 115 6.53 37.61 25.63
C GLU A 115 6.35 38.33 26.97
N GLY A 116 6.78 37.69 28.04
CA GLY A 116 6.72 38.24 29.38
C GLY A 116 8.11 38.30 30.02
N VAL A 117 8.29 39.28 30.91
CA VAL A 117 9.48 39.38 31.75
C VAL A 117 9.06 39.33 33.20
N ALA A 118 9.58 38.33 33.92
CA ALA A 118 9.37 38.17 35.35
C ALA A 118 10.65 38.47 36.14
N TYR A 119 10.50 39.17 37.27
CA TYR A 119 11.59 39.48 38.19
C TYR A 119 11.76 38.37 39.23
N ARG A 120 12.98 37.82 39.35
CA ARG A 120 13.39 36.80 40.34
C ARG A 120 12.52 35.53 40.36
N ARG A 121 12.14 35.01 39.19
CA ARG A 121 11.32 33.77 39.06
C ARG A 121 12.05 32.64 38.31
N PRO A 122 12.93 31.87 38.99
CA PRO A 122 13.60 30.70 38.41
C PRO A 122 12.70 29.44 38.30
N ASP A 123 11.52 29.50 38.91
CA ASP A 123 10.48 28.47 38.90
C ASP A 123 9.76 28.35 37.54
N ILE A 124 9.79 29.41 36.73
CA ILE A 124 9.21 29.43 35.38
C ILE A 124 10.09 28.62 34.42
N LYS A 125 9.57 27.53 33.88
CA LYS A 125 10.29 26.64 32.95
C LYS A 125 9.43 26.31 31.73
N ALA A 126 10.06 25.93 30.61
CA ALA A 126 9.33 25.42 29.46
C ALA A 126 8.45 24.22 29.87
N GLY A 127 7.20 24.21 29.41
CA GLY A 127 6.18 23.23 29.76
C GLY A 127 5.53 23.41 31.14
N SER A 128 5.78 24.51 31.85
CA SER A 128 5.05 24.90 33.06
C SER A 128 3.91 25.88 32.75
N MET A 129 2.93 25.98 33.66
CA MET A 129 1.83 26.94 33.55
C MET A 129 2.17 28.21 34.34
N VAL A 130 1.82 29.38 33.79
CA VAL A 130 1.91 30.68 34.49
C VAL A 130 0.54 31.33 34.50
N THR A 131 0.13 31.86 35.65
CA THR A 131 -1.12 32.63 35.78
C THR A 131 -0.78 34.10 35.82
N LEU A 132 -1.21 34.85 34.81
CA LEU A 132 -0.98 36.28 34.71
C LEU A 132 -2.18 37.05 35.26
N ALA A 133 -1.93 37.97 36.19
CA ALA A 133 -2.95 38.79 36.83
C ALA A 133 -2.70 40.30 36.60
N GLY A 134 -3.76 41.10 36.58
CA GLY A 134 -3.65 42.56 36.43
C GLY A 134 -3.50 43.06 35.00
N LEU A 135 -3.79 42.22 33.99
CA LEU A 135 -3.69 42.55 32.56
C LEU A 135 -5.06 42.77 31.89
N GLY A 136 -6.12 42.92 32.68
CA GLY A 136 -7.51 43.03 32.20
C GLY A 136 -8.10 41.70 31.71
N LYS A 137 -9.33 41.74 31.20
CA LYS A 137 -10.10 40.53 30.83
C LYS A 137 -9.49 39.73 29.66
N ARG A 138 -8.84 40.43 28.72
CA ARG A 138 -8.31 39.81 27.49
C ARG A 138 -7.00 39.05 27.67
N PHE A 139 -6.24 39.38 28.72
CA PHE A 139 -4.87 38.86 28.89
C PHE A 139 -4.55 38.36 30.29
N SER A 140 -5.46 38.54 31.25
CA SER A 140 -5.33 37.86 32.55
C SER A 140 -5.86 36.44 32.40
N GLY A 141 -5.08 35.46 32.88
CA GLY A 141 -5.40 34.06 32.74
C GLY A 141 -4.18 33.15 32.84
N THR A 142 -4.38 31.87 32.57
CA THR A 142 -3.33 30.85 32.66
C THR A 142 -2.81 30.48 31.28
N TYR A 143 -1.48 30.51 31.14
CA TYR A 143 -0.77 30.27 29.90
C TYR A 143 0.26 29.16 30.05
N LEU A 144 0.46 28.40 28.97
CA LEU A 144 1.55 27.43 28.86
C LEU A 144 2.83 28.13 28.41
N VAL A 145 3.90 28.00 29.21
CA VAL A 145 5.23 28.52 28.86
C VAL A 145 5.91 27.59 27.86
N THR A 146 6.27 28.11 26.70
CA THR A 146 6.94 27.35 25.62
C THR A 146 8.45 27.52 25.66
N ASN A 147 8.91 28.69 26.11
CA ASN A 147 10.33 29.00 26.31
C ASN A 147 10.52 29.82 27.58
N ALA A 148 11.63 29.60 28.29
CA ALA A 148 12.04 30.39 29.43
C ALA A 148 13.57 30.56 29.43
N THR A 149 14.02 31.80 29.39
CA THR A 149 15.44 32.18 29.45
C THR A 149 15.68 32.90 30.77
N HIS A 150 16.57 32.33 31.58
CA HIS A 150 17.01 32.94 32.83
C HIS A 150 18.32 33.70 32.59
N THR A 151 18.34 34.99 32.91
CA THR A 151 19.53 35.83 32.88
C THR A 151 19.82 36.34 34.28
N TYR A 152 21.04 36.15 34.75
CA TYR A 152 21.51 36.68 36.03
C TYR A 152 22.63 37.69 35.76
N ASN A 153 22.40 38.95 36.11
CA ASN A 153 23.35 40.04 35.97
C ASN A 153 23.38 40.90 37.26
N ALA A 154 24.07 42.05 37.22
CA ALA A 154 24.17 42.97 38.37
C ALA A 154 22.80 43.50 38.85
N ASP A 155 21.79 43.55 37.97
CA ASP A 155 20.43 43.97 38.29
C ASP A 155 19.58 42.84 38.93
N GLY A 156 20.15 41.63 39.02
CA GLY A 156 19.55 40.45 39.61
C GLY A 156 19.09 39.39 38.60
N LEU A 157 18.26 38.47 39.07
CA LEU A 157 17.69 37.39 38.24
C LEU A 157 16.47 37.90 37.46
N LYS A 158 16.51 37.78 36.15
CA LYS A 158 15.40 38.06 35.24
C LYS A 158 15.06 36.82 34.42
N THR A 159 13.76 36.51 34.33
CA THR A 159 13.26 35.42 33.50
C THR A 159 12.44 36.00 32.37
N VAL A 160 12.93 35.83 31.13
CA VAL A 160 12.16 36.13 29.93
C VAL A 160 11.46 34.84 29.51
N PHE A 161 10.13 34.88 29.40
CA PHE A 161 9.35 33.72 29.01
C PHE A 161 8.46 34.03 27.82
N THR A 162 8.10 32.98 27.10
CA THR A 162 7.27 33.06 25.91
C THR A 162 6.11 32.08 26.02
N VAL A 163 4.94 32.50 25.56
CA VAL A 163 3.72 31.69 25.47
C VAL A 163 3.23 31.79 24.02
N ARG A 164 3.33 30.73 23.22
CA ARG A 164 3.08 30.76 21.76
C ARG A 164 2.34 29.53 21.20
N GLY A 165 1.65 28.76 22.04
CA GLY A 165 1.09 27.48 21.63
C GLY A 165 2.18 26.46 21.28
N SER A 166 1.94 25.57 20.33
CA SER A 166 2.96 24.59 19.88
C SER A 166 3.80 25.06 18.68
N ARG A 167 3.49 26.21 18.07
CA ARG A 167 4.28 26.78 16.97
C ARG A 167 5.50 27.53 17.50
N THR A 168 6.61 27.44 16.79
CA THR A 168 7.88 28.07 17.20
C THR A 168 7.94 29.57 16.84
N GLY A 169 7.02 30.03 15.99
CA GLY A 169 6.92 31.44 15.58
C GLY A 169 8.06 31.90 14.68
N LEU A 170 8.82 30.95 14.11
CA LEU A 170 9.86 31.23 13.11
C LEU A 170 9.22 31.77 11.83
N LEU A 171 9.91 32.69 11.16
CA LEU A 171 9.48 33.21 9.86
C LEU A 171 9.26 32.08 8.84
N THR A 172 10.04 31.00 8.93
CA THR A 172 9.88 29.80 8.10
C THR A 172 8.56 29.08 8.32
N GLU A 173 8.04 29.06 9.55
CA GLU A 173 6.70 28.53 9.86
C GLU A 173 5.59 29.51 9.44
N GLN A 174 5.82 30.81 9.54
CA GLN A 174 4.85 31.85 9.13
C GLN A 174 4.74 32.05 7.61
N MET A 175 5.80 31.77 6.85
CA MET A 175 5.77 31.84 5.38
C MET A 175 5.02 30.67 4.73
N ASN A 176 4.26 29.90 5.52
CA ASN A 176 3.47 28.75 5.08
C ASN A 176 4.26 27.74 4.26
N ARG A 177 5.58 27.67 4.48
CA ARG A 177 6.35 26.51 4.08
C ARG A 177 5.95 25.44 5.08
N LYS A 178 4.90 24.66 4.75
CA LYS A 178 4.72 23.32 5.31
C LYS A 178 6.13 22.78 5.47
N ARG A 179 6.60 22.45 6.68
CA ARG A 179 7.83 21.66 6.78
C ARG A 179 7.58 20.53 5.80
N PRO A 180 8.32 20.42 4.69
CA PRO A 180 8.01 19.37 3.76
C PRO A 180 8.13 18.13 4.62
N LEU A 181 7.01 17.43 4.82
CA LEU A 181 7.10 16.01 5.08
C LEU A 181 8.12 15.56 4.06
N THR A 182 9.20 14.92 4.51
CA THR A 182 10.22 14.45 3.59
C THR A 182 9.53 13.44 2.71
N ARG A 183 8.95 13.93 1.62
CA ARG A 183 8.15 13.16 0.69
C ARG A 183 9.13 12.54 -0.26
N TRP A 184 8.88 11.28 -0.54
CA TRP A 184 9.61 10.48 -1.49
C TRP A 184 8.68 10.25 -2.68
N PRO A 185 8.46 11.28 -3.54
CA PRO A 185 7.48 11.20 -4.63
C PRO A 185 7.95 10.29 -5.79
N GLY A 186 9.20 9.83 -5.75
CA GLY A 186 9.76 8.94 -6.74
C GLY A 186 9.41 7.48 -6.49
N VAL A 187 9.87 6.64 -7.40
CA VAL A 187 9.87 5.18 -7.26
C VAL A 187 11.29 4.70 -7.00
N PHE A 188 11.42 3.59 -6.28
CA PHE A 188 12.71 3.04 -5.85
C PHE A 188 12.77 1.55 -6.14
N THR A 189 13.94 1.07 -6.54
CA THR A 189 14.22 -0.36 -6.63
C THR A 189 14.47 -0.91 -5.24
N ALA A 190 13.85 -2.05 -4.93
CA ALA A 190 14.02 -2.77 -3.69
C ALA A 190 14.12 -4.27 -3.95
N VAL A 191 14.58 -5.02 -2.96
CA VAL A 191 14.64 -6.49 -3.00
C VAL A 191 13.70 -7.04 -1.95
N VAL A 192 12.87 -8.00 -2.34
CA VAL A 192 11.92 -8.65 -1.41
C VAL A 192 12.68 -9.46 -0.37
N THR A 193 12.30 -9.29 0.90
CA THR A 193 12.93 -9.97 2.04
C THR A 193 11.99 -10.95 2.73
N ASN A 194 10.68 -10.72 2.67
CA ASN A 194 9.70 -11.55 3.35
C ASN A 194 8.34 -11.51 2.64
N THR A 195 7.70 -12.67 2.50
CA THR A 195 6.39 -12.86 1.88
C THR A 195 5.35 -13.48 2.83
N ASP A 196 5.75 -13.81 4.07
CA ASP A 196 4.90 -14.46 5.08
C ASP A 196 4.01 -13.43 5.79
N ASP A 197 3.07 -12.84 5.04
CA ASP A 197 2.17 -11.79 5.52
C ASP A 197 1.24 -12.32 6.63
N PRO A 198 1.33 -11.80 7.87
CA PRO A 198 0.51 -12.28 8.99
C PRO A 198 -0.99 -12.01 8.85
N ASN A 199 -1.40 -11.15 7.90
CA ASN A 199 -2.80 -10.81 7.67
C ASN A 199 -3.38 -11.48 6.41
N ASP A 200 -2.60 -12.28 5.67
CA ASP A 200 -3.02 -12.95 4.43
C ASP A 200 -3.50 -11.99 3.31
N TRP A 201 -2.88 -10.81 3.17
CA TRP A 201 -3.24 -9.84 2.12
C TRP A 201 -2.37 -9.95 0.85
N GLY A 202 -1.37 -10.83 0.86
CA GLY A 202 -0.35 -10.88 -0.19
C GLY A 202 0.58 -9.67 -0.16
N ARG A 203 0.87 -9.12 1.03
CA ARG A 203 1.89 -8.09 1.19
C ARG A 203 3.29 -8.71 1.23
N VAL A 204 4.28 -7.90 0.93
CA VAL A 204 5.69 -8.30 1.03
C VAL A 204 6.46 -7.25 1.81
N LYS A 205 7.54 -7.65 2.47
CA LYS A 205 8.55 -6.72 2.96
C LYS A 205 9.71 -6.64 2.00
N VAL A 206 10.36 -5.48 1.98
CA VAL A 206 11.47 -5.20 1.09
C VAL A 206 12.62 -4.54 1.85
N LYS A 207 13.83 -4.69 1.31
CA LYS A 207 15.00 -3.91 1.68
C LYS A 207 15.41 -3.00 0.52
N PHE A 208 15.87 -1.80 0.86
CA PHE A 208 16.38 -0.86 -0.12
C PHE A 208 17.91 -0.92 -0.14
N PRO A 209 18.57 -1.14 -1.29
CA PRO A 209 20.03 -1.34 -1.37
C PRO A 209 20.90 -0.19 -0.85
N TRP A 210 20.33 1.00 -0.68
CA TRP A 210 21.02 2.20 -0.19
C TRP A 210 20.82 2.45 1.30
N MET A 211 20.05 1.60 2.00
CA MET A 211 19.92 1.60 3.45
C MET A 211 20.88 0.59 4.10
N SER A 212 20.92 0.56 5.43
CA SER A 212 21.68 -0.44 6.17
C SER A 212 21.09 -1.84 5.99
N ASP A 213 21.94 -2.87 6.10
CA ASP A 213 21.56 -4.26 5.87
C ASP A 213 20.51 -4.79 6.87
N ASP A 214 20.40 -4.16 8.04
CA ASP A 214 19.42 -4.45 9.09
C ASP A 214 18.09 -3.69 8.93
N ALA A 215 18.00 -2.79 7.94
CA ALA A 215 16.80 -2.00 7.69
C ALA A 215 15.85 -2.73 6.71
N GLU A 216 14.68 -3.09 7.22
CA GLU A 216 13.58 -3.69 6.46
C GLU A 216 12.37 -2.74 6.46
N SER A 217 11.59 -2.74 5.38
CA SER A 217 10.36 -1.96 5.29
C SER A 217 9.26 -2.52 6.19
N ASP A 218 8.21 -1.72 6.39
CA ASP A 218 6.90 -2.27 6.79
C ASP A 218 6.29 -3.06 5.63
N TRP A 219 5.20 -3.79 5.89
CA TRP A 219 4.48 -4.59 4.89
C TRP A 219 3.94 -3.72 3.75
N ALA A 220 4.43 -3.98 2.54
CA ALA A 220 4.05 -3.30 1.31
C ALA A 220 2.94 -4.05 0.58
N ARG A 221 1.86 -3.36 0.20
CA ARG A 221 0.83 -3.93 -0.67
C ARG A 221 1.35 -4.05 -2.10
N VAL A 222 1.06 -5.18 -2.75
CA VAL A 222 1.46 -5.46 -4.13
C VAL A 222 0.31 -5.10 -5.07
N ILE A 223 0.59 -4.35 -6.13
CA ILE A 223 -0.38 -4.10 -7.20
C ILE A 223 -0.67 -5.41 -7.94
N SER A 224 -1.95 -5.67 -8.18
CA SER A 224 -2.41 -6.82 -8.96
C SER A 224 -3.41 -6.39 -10.04
N ALA A 225 -3.47 -7.16 -11.13
CA ALA A 225 -4.52 -7.05 -12.13
C ALA A 225 -5.84 -7.60 -11.57
N GLY A 226 -6.60 -6.72 -10.90
CA GLY A 226 -7.82 -7.07 -10.20
C GLY A 226 -7.55 -7.72 -8.84
N ALA A 227 -8.24 -7.22 -7.80
CA ALA A 227 -8.12 -7.71 -6.42
C ALA A 227 -9.48 -7.55 -5.72
N GLY A 228 -10.44 -8.38 -6.12
CA GLY A 228 -11.78 -8.46 -5.55
C GLY A 228 -11.96 -9.66 -4.63
N PRO A 229 -13.13 -9.81 -4.00
CA PRO A 229 -13.43 -10.99 -3.18
C PRO A 229 -13.31 -12.27 -4.00
N GLU A 230 -12.41 -13.18 -3.59
CA GLU A 230 -12.14 -14.47 -4.24
C GLU A 230 -11.80 -14.37 -5.75
N ALA A 231 -11.41 -13.20 -6.23
CA ALA A 231 -11.21 -12.94 -7.66
C ALA A 231 -10.06 -11.96 -7.91
N GLY A 232 -9.20 -12.27 -8.87
CA GLY A 232 -8.08 -11.41 -9.24
C GLY A 232 -6.88 -12.18 -9.75
N HIS A 233 -5.81 -11.45 -10.06
CA HIS A 233 -4.53 -12.05 -10.46
C HIS A 233 -3.59 -12.16 -9.25
N PHE A 234 -3.62 -13.29 -8.54
CA PHE A 234 -2.75 -13.49 -7.39
C PHE A 234 -1.37 -14.01 -7.82
N ALA A 235 -0.44 -13.09 -8.05
CA ALA A 235 0.96 -13.38 -8.31
C ALA A 235 1.83 -12.35 -7.57
N ILE A 236 2.31 -12.73 -6.39
CA ILE A 236 3.18 -11.90 -5.56
C ILE A 236 4.65 -12.21 -5.86
N PRO A 237 5.55 -11.20 -5.79
CA PRO A 237 7.00 -11.42 -5.91
C PRO A 237 7.54 -12.36 -4.83
N ASP A 238 8.55 -13.16 -5.18
CA ASP A 238 9.23 -14.05 -4.25
C ASP A 238 10.35 -13.32 -3.49
N VAL A 239 10.83 -13.91 -2.39
CA VAL A 239 12.05 -13.47 -1.70
C VAL A 239 13.22 -13.43 -2.70
N ASP A 240 14.05 -12.40 -2.59
CA ASP A 240 15.17 -12.06 -3.50
C ASP A 240 14.78 -11.48 -4.87
N ASP A 241 13.49 -11.32 -5.18
CA ASP A 241 13.07 -10.63 -6.40
C ASP A 241 13.31 -9.12 -6.32
N GLU A 242 13.72 -8.53 -7.45
CA GLU A 242 13.83 -7.10 -7.61
C GLU A 242 12.47 -6.50 -7.98
N VAL A 243 12.03 -5.52 -7.18
CA VAL A 243 10.73 -4.89 -7.31
C VAL A 243 10.84 -3.37 -7.37
N LEU A 244 9.89 -2.74 -8.06
CA LEU A 244 9.73 -1.30 -8.06
C LEU A 244 8.72 -0.88 -6.99
N VAL A 245 9.10 0.06 -6.13
CA VAL A 245 8.33 0.49 -4.96
C VAL A 245 7.98 1.98 -5.06
N ALA A 246 6.73 2.33 -4.75
CA ALA A 246 6.25 3.69 -4.56
C ALA A 246 5.77 3.89 -3.11
N PHE A 247 5.57 5.14 -2.70
CA PHE A 247 5.17 5.48 -1.34
C PHE A 247 3.85 6.25 -1.30
N GLU A 248 2.94 5.89 -0.39
CA GLU A 248 1.64 6.54 -0.25
C GLU A 248 1.79 8.04 0.00
N GLN A 249 1.38 8.88 -0.95
CA GLN A 249 1.56 10.34 -0.85
C GLN A 249 3.03 10.77 -0.59
N GLY A 250 3.99 9.90 -0.90
CA GLY A 250 5.42 10.08 -0.61
C GLY A 250 5.84 9.76 0.83
N ASP A 251 4.98 9.15 1.66
CA ASP A 251 5.32 8.70 3.01
C ASP A 251 6.13 7.41 2.95
N PHE A 252 7.42 7.50 3.30
CA PHE A 252 8.36 6.38 3.27
C PHE A 252 7.91 5.18 4.12
N SER A 253 7.11 5.42 5.17
CA SER A 253 6.57 4.36 6.02
C SER A 253 5.43 3.56 5.36
N ARG A 254 4.98 3.96 4.17
CA ARG A 254 3.81 3.38 3.48
C ARG A 254 4.16 2.91 2.06
N PRO A 255 4.94 1.83 1.92
CA PRO A 255 5.36 1.31 0.62
C PRO A 255 4.23 0.57 -0.12
N TYR A 256 4.26 0.67 -1.45
CA TYR A 256 3.51 -0.16 -2.40
C TYR A 256 4.47 -0.75 -3.42
N VAL A 257 4.38 -2.04 -3.67
CA VAL A 257 5.07 -2.70 -4.76
C VAL A 257 4.25 -2.54 -6.03
N LEU A 258 4.84 -1.91 -7.05
CA LEU A 258 4.21 -1.71 -8.35
C LEU A 258 4.33 -2.93 -9.26
N GLY A 259 5.43 -3.69 -9.12
CA GLY A 259 5.70 -4.88 -9.92
C GLY A 259 7.17 -5.30 -9.87
N GLY A 260 7.46 -6.48 -10.41
CA GLY A 260 8.82 -7.02 -10.55
C GLY A 260 9.57 -6.45 -11.76
N LEU A 261 10.90 -6.44 -11.68
CA LEU A 261 11.78 -5.98 -12.75
C LEU A 261 12.70 -7.12 -13.21
N TRP A 262 12.66 -7.45 -14.51
CA TRP A 262 13.66 -8.34 -15.11
C TRP A 262 15.03 -7.65 -15.10
N ASN A 263 16.09 -8.42 -14.83
CA ASN A 263 17.42 -7.85 -14.61
C ASN A 263 18.56 -8.74 -15.13
N GLY A 264 19.81 -8.39 -14.79
CA GLY A 264 20.99 -9.12 -15.22
C GLY A 264 21.04 -10.58 -14.75
N ARG A 265 20.40 -10.91 -13.63
CA ARG A 265 20.36 -12.23 -13.00
C ARG A 265 19.07 -12.99 -13.33
N HIS A 266 17.92 -12.33 -13.22
CA HIS A 266 16.61 -12.85 -13.59
C HIS A 266 16.36 -12.50 -15.07
N LYS A 267 16.71 -13.44 -15.95
CA LYS A 267 16.55 -13.29 -17.40
C LYS A 267 15.10 -13.48 -17.82
N LEU A 268 14.79 -13.02 -19.04
CA LEU A 268 13.51 -13.28 -19.68
C LEU A 268 13.19 -14.79 -19.68
N PRO A 269 11.90 -15.17 -19.60
CA PRO A 269 11.51 -16.56 -19.70
C PRO A 269 11.99 -17.22 -21.01
N PRO A 270 12.31 -18.52 -21.01
CA PRO A 270 12.95 -19.21 -22.13
C PRO A 270 12.25 -19.03 -23.48
N GLU A 271 10.91 -19.03 -23.50
CA GLU A 271 10.03 -18.99 -24.66
C GLU A 271 10.13 -17.63 -25.33
N ALA A 272 10.13 -16.55 -24.54
CA ALA A 272 10.38 -15.20 -25.03
C ALA A 272 11.85 -14.97 -25.38
N ALA A 273 12.78 -15.61 -24.67
CA ALA A 273 14.21 -15.49 -24.91
C ALA A 273 14.66 -16.19 -26.21
N ALA A 274 14.00 -17.29 -26.57
CA ALA A 274 14.25 -18.10 -27.77
C ALA A 274 13.69 -17.46 -29.06
N ALA A 275 12.79 -16.49 -28.95
CA ALA A 275 12.23 -15.78 -30.10
C ALA A 275 13.31 -15.06 -30.92
N GLY A 276 13.07 -14.91 -32.22
CA GLY A 276 13.96 -14.25 -33.15
C GLY A 276 14.27 -12.79 -32.77
N SER A 277 15.28 -12.22 -33.43
CA SER A 277 15.64 -10.82 -33.23
C SER A 277 14.46 -9.92 -33.61
N GLY A 278 13.99 -9.11 -32.65
CA GLY A 278 12.81 -8.25 -32.82
C GLY A 278 11.47 -8.92 -32.48
N GLU A 279 11.44 -10.23 -32.24
CA GLU A 279 10.20 -10.99 -32.02
C GLU A 279 9.90 -11.26 -30.54
N LYS A 280 10.85 -11.01 -29.63
CA LYS A 280 10.65 -11.27 -28.18
C LYS A 280 9.37 -10.66 -27.60
N PRO A 281 8.96 -9.41 -27.93
CA PRO A 281 7.71 -8.85 -27.45
C PRO A 281 6.44 -9.50 -28.04
N LEU A 282 6.58 -10.26 -29.13
CA LEU A 282 5.49 -11.01 -29.76
C LEU A 282 5.21 -12.34 -29.04
N VAL A 283 6.15 -12.81 -28.22
CA VAL A 283 5.93 -13.95 -27.33
C VAL A 283 5.50 -13.47 -25.96
N ARG A 284 4.22 -13.65 -25.64
CA ARG A 284 3.64 -13.29 -24.33
C ARG A 284 3.53 -14.56 -23.50
N THR A 285 4.28 -14.63 -22.41
CA THR A 285 4.35 -15.83 -21.59
C THR A 285 4.22 -15.53 -20.11
N TRP A 286 3.61 -16.46 -19.39
CA TRP A 286 3.50 -16.47 -17.93
C TRP A 286 4.15 -17.73 -17.39
N HIS A 287 4.98 -17.57 -16.37
CA HIS A 287 5.76 -18.64 -15.77
C HIS A 287 5.51 -18.73 -14.27
N SER A 288 5.33 -19.96 -13.78
CA SER A 288 5.48 -20.25 -12.36
C SER A 288 6.95 -20.48 -12.03
N ARG A 289 7.33 -20.23 -10.78
CA ARG A 289 8.68 -20.52 -10.27
C ARG A 289 9.05 -22.01 -10.38
N SER A 290 8.06 -22.90 -10.28
CA SER A 290 8.23 -24.34 -10.43
C SER A 290 8.43 -24.81 -11.87
N GLY A 291 8.31 -23.92 -12.87
CA GLY A 291 8.58 -24.23 -14.27
C GLY A 291 7.35 -24.62 -15.11
N HIS A 292 6.13 -24.34 -14.65
CA HIS A 292 4.94 -24.39 -15.52
C HIS A 292 4.82 -23.08 -16.28
N TRP A 293 4.29 -23.14 -17.50
CA TRP A 293 4.13 -21.93 -18.29
C TRP A 293 3.04 -22.04 -19.35
N ILE A 294 2.54 -20.87 -19.74
CA ILE A 294 1.67 -20.68 -20.91
C ILE A 294 2.25 -19.56 -21.75
N ALA A 295 2.38 -19.78 -23.06
CA ALA A 295 2.91 -18.82 -24.02
C ALA A 295 2.00 -18.67 -25.23
N LEU A 296 1.83 -17.42 -25.67
CA LEU A 296 1.17 -17.04 -26.90
C LEU A 296 2.25 -16.50 -27.84
N HIS A 297 2.40 -17.14 -28.98
CA HIS A 297 3.41 -16.82 -29.97
C HIS A 297 2.74 -16.06 -31.13
N ASP A 298 2.81 -14.72 -31.10
CA ASP A 298 2.39 -13.87 -32.23
C ASP A 298 3.50 -13.76 -33.31
N THR A 299 4.30 -14.81 -33.45
CA THR A 299 5.36 -14.93 -34.47
C THR A 299 4.82 -15.67 -35.69
N SER A 300 5.68 -16.02 -36.65
CA SER A 300 5.31 -16.89 -37.78
C SER A 300 4.75 -18.25 -37.35
N ASP A 301 5.07 -18.69 -36.13
CA ASP A 301 4.58 -19.96 -35.58
C ASP A 301 3.08 -19.88 -35.23
N ASN A 302 2.54 -18.69 -34.97
CA ASN A 302 1.13 -18.40 -34.65
C ASN A 302 0.45 -19.51 -33.82
N LYS A 303 0.92 -19.70 -32.59
CA LYS A 303 0.52 -20.82 -31.73
C LYS A 303 0.35 -20.43 -30.27
N ILE A 304 -0.42 -21.24 -29.55
CA ILE A 304 -0.58 -21.18 -28.09
C ILE A 304 -0.05 -22.49 -27.50
N GLU A 305 0.80 -22.38 -26.49
CA GLU A 305 1.40 -23.51 -25.80
C GLU A 305 1.21 -23.41 -24.29
N LEU A 306 0.87 -24.54 -23.67
CA LEU A 306 0.83 -24.73 -22.23
C LEU A 306 1.74 -25.91 -21.91
N ALA A 307 2.67 -25.73 -20.98
CA ALA A 307 3.52 -26.81 -20.53
C ALA A 307 3.63 -26.85 -19.01
N THR A 308 3.80 -28.07 -18.50
CA THR A 308 4.15 -28.31 -17.10
C THR A 308 5.63 -28.58 -16.96
N ALA A 309 6.20 -28.30 -15.78
CA ALA A 309 7.57 -28.67 -15.45
C ALA A 309 7.86 -30.17 -15.64
N GLY A 310 6.85 -31.03 -15.51
CA GLY A 310 6.94 -32.47 -15.74
C GLY A 310 6.91 -32.90 -17.22
N GLY A 311 6.85 -31.97 -18.17
CA GLY A 311 6.91 -32.24 -19.61
C GLY A 311 5.58 -32.57 -20.30
N HIS A 312 4.44 -32.43 -19.62
CA HIS A 312 3.12 -32.48 -20.27
C HIS A 312 2.87 -31.19 -21.04
N THR A 313 2.31 -31.28 -22.25
CA THR A 313 2.05 -30.13 -23.10
C THR A 313 0.66 -30.16 -23.74
N ILE A 314 0.12 -28.97 -23.99
CA ILE A 314 -1.01 -28.71 -24.87
C ILE A 314 -0.58 -27.63 -25.86
N THR A 315 -0.74 -27.87 -27.14
CA THR A 315 -0.34 -26.96 -28.23
C THR A 315 -1.51 -26.77 -29.19
N LEU A 316 -1.87 -25.52 -29.46
CA LEU A 316 -2.81 -25.10 -30.50
C LEU A 316 -1.99 -24.33 -31.54
N ASP A 317 -1.79 -24.90 -32.72
CA ASP A 317 -0.84 -24.43 -33.73
C ASP A 317 -1.58 -24.13 -35.04
N ASP A 318 -1.85 -22.84 -35.29
CA ASP A 318 -2.57 -22.41 -36.50
C ASP A 318 -1.66 -22.49 -37.74
N ALA A 319 -0.36 -22.31 -37.60
CA ALA A 319 0.59 -22.37 -38.71
C ALA A 319 0.65 -23.78 -39.32
N ASN A 320 0.58 -24.82 -38.48
CA ASN A 320 0.56 -26.22 -38.87
C ASN A 320 -0.85 -26.84 -38.89
N GLN A 321 -1.89 -26.05 -38.60
CA GLN A 321 -3.30 -26.49 -38.57
C GLN A 321 -3.52 -27.71 -37.66
N LYS A 322 -3.00 -27.65 -36.44
CA LYS A 322 -2.89 -28.82 -35.55
C LYS A 322 -3.17 -28.48 -34.10
N ILE A 323 -3.85 -29.39 -33.40
CA ILE A 323 -3.99 -29.39 -31.94
C ILE A 323 -3.34 -30.66 -31.39
N GLU A 324 -2.46 -30.51 -30.40
CA GLU A 324 -1.76 -31.63 -29.77
C GLU A 324 -1.84 -31.57 -28.24
N ILE A 325 -2.16 -32.72 -27.63
CA ILE A 325 -2.03 -32.95 -26.19
C ILE A 325 -1.03 -34.08 -26.03
N LYS A 326 0.06 -33.84 -25.28
CA LYS A 326 1.14 -34.81 -25.06
C LYS A 326 1.40 -34.99 -23.59
N SER A 327 1.47 -36.24 -23.13
CA SER A 327 2.05 -36.55 -21.84
C SER A 327 3.56 -36.74 -21.96
N SER A 328 4.29 -36.49 -20.87
CA SER A 328 5.73 -36.78 -20.82
C SER A 328 6.06 -38.28 -20.98
N GLY A 329 5.10 -39.16 -20.71
CA GLY A 329 5.19 -40.60 -20.95
C GLY A 329 4.91 -41.05 -22.39
N GLY A 330 4.67 -40.11 -23.32
CA GLY A 330 4.49 -40.41 -24.75
C GLY A 330 3.06 -40.73 -25.19
N LEU A 331 2.05 -40.52 -24.33
CA LEU A 331 0.65 -40.57 -24.75
C LEU A 331 0.32 -39.31 -25.55
N THR A 332 -0.35 -39.44 -26.69
CA THR A 332 -0.67 -38.31 -27.57
C THR A 332 -2.09 -38.36 -28.08
N LEU A 333 -2.77 -37.21 -28.05
CA LEU A 333 -3.96 -36.92 -28.85
C LEU A 333 -3.60 -35.82 -29.84
N THR A 334 -3.87 -36.06 -31.12
CA THR A 334 -3.58 -35.14 -32.21
C THR A 334 -4.80 -34.96 -33.09
N LEU A 335 -5.21 -33.72 -33.31
CA LEU A 335 -6.16 -33.31 -34.34
C LEU A 335 -5.34 -32.55 -35.40
N ASP A 336 -5.35 -33.05 -36.63
CA ASP A 336 -4.55 -32.53 -37.73
C ASP A 336 -5.49 -32.23 -38.91
N ASP A 337 -5.79 -30.95 -39.13
CA ASP A 337 -6.69 -30.53 -40.20
C ASP A 337 -6.02 -30.62 -41.57
N SER A 338 -4.68 -30.50 -41.64
CA SER A 338 -3.92 -30.61 -42.89
C SER A 338 -4.09 -31.99 -43.55
N SER A 339 -4.25 -33.04 -42.74
CA SER A 339 -4.57 -34.40 -43.18
C SER A 339 -6.00 -34.85 -42.85
N SER A 340 -6.82 -33.96 -42.26
CA SER A 340 -8.17 -34.25 -41.75
C SER A 340 -8.21 -35.50 -40.87
N LYS A 341 -7.23 -35.65 -39.98
CA LYS A 341 -6.97 -36.87 -39.21
C LYS A 341 -6.99 -36.61 -37.71
N ILE A 342 -7.67 -37.50 -36.99
CA ILE A 342 -7.58 -37.61 -35.54
C ILE A 342 -6.74 -38.83 -35.20
N THR A 343 -5.76 -38.67 -34.31
CA THR A 343 -4.84 -39.73 -33.90
C THR A 343 -4.76 -39.82 -32.38
N VAL A 344 -4.99 -41.01 -31.83
CA VAL A 344 -4.77 -41.35 -30.43
C VAL A 344 -3.66 -42.40 -30.38
N LYS A 345 -2.58 -42.15 -29.65
CA LYS A 345 -1.46 -43.09 -29.47
C LYS A 345 -1.09 -43.24 -28.01
N GLY A 346 -0.78 -44.47 -27.64
CA GLY A 346 -0.17 -44.84 -26.37
C GLY A 346 0.63 -46.13 -26.52
N SER A 347 1.56 -46.36 -25.61
CA SER A 347 2.34 -47.61 -25.55
C SER A 347 1.71 -48.67 -24.65
N GLY A 348 0.69 -48.31 -23.87
CA GLY A 348 -0.10 -49.21 -23.05
C GLY A 348 -1.53 -49.34 -23.56
N ASP A 349 -2.44 -49.77 -22.68
CA ASP A 349 -3.83 -50.01 -23.03
C ASP A 349 -4.58 -48.72 -23.36
N ILE A 350 -5.40 -48.77 -24.40
CA ILE A 350 -6.40 -47.74 -24.74
C ILE A 350 -7.77 -48.34 -24.48
N ALA A 351 -8.39 -47.99 -23.35
CA ALA A 351 -9.73 -48.44 -22.98
C ALA A 351 -10.79 -47.40 -23.40
N VAL A 352 -11.86 -47.86 -24.06
CA VAL A 352 -13.03 -47.03 -24.44
C VAL A 352 -14.29 -47.78 -24.03
N GLU A 353 -14.96 -47.27 -23.00
CA GLU A 353 -16.11 -47.93 -22.35
C GLU A 353 -17.37 -47.03 -22.38
N SER A 354 -18.55 -47.64 -22.39
CA SER A 354 -19.84 -46.94 -22.32
C SER A 354 -20.89 -47.84 -21.67
N ASP A 355 -21.65 -47.29 -20.73
CA ASP A 355 -22.76 -47.97 -20.05
C ASP A 355 -23.99 -48.19 -20.95
N THR A 356 -24.02 -47.55 -22.12
CA THR A 356 -25.16 -47.60 -23.03
C THR A 356 -24.73 -48.09 -24.41
N ASN A 357 -24.73 -47.20 -25.41
CA ASN A 357 -24.43 -47.55 -26.78
C ASN A 357 -23.12 -46.88 -27.21
N MET A 358 -22.25 -47.64 -27.86
CA MET A 358 -21.15 -47.10 -28.67
C MET A 358 -21.48 -47.29 -30.15
N LYS A 359 -21.29 -46.24 -30.97
CA LYS A 359 -21.54 -46.29 -32.41
C LYS A 359 -20.30 -45.80 -33.16
N PHE A 360 -19.72 -46.69 -33.96
CA PHE A 360 -18.63 -46.36 -34.88
C PHE A 360 -19.15 -46.48 -36.31
N LYS A 361 -18.97 -45.44 -37.13
CA LYS A 361 -19.39 -45.42 -38.53
C LYS A 361 -18.29 -44.82 -39.39
N ALA A 362 -17.87 -45.55 -40.42
CA ALA A 362 -16.99 -45.04 -41.47
C ALA A 362 -17.78 -44.89 -42.78
N GLY A 363 -17.51 -43.82 -43.54
CA GLY A 363 -18.15 -43.60 -44.85
C GLY A 363 -17.55 -44.46 -45.98
N ALA A 364 -16.29 -44.88 -45.81
CA ALA A 364 -15.58 -45.78 -46.70
C ALA A 364 -15.27 -47.08 -45.95
N ASN A 365 -14.02 -47.25 -45.52
CA ASN A 365 -13.54 -48.48 -44.87
C ASN A 365 -13.37 -48.26 -43.36
N MET A 366 -13.63 -49.32 -42.59
CA MET A 366 -13.24 -49.43 -41.20
C MET A 366 -12.28 -50.61 -41.08
N THR A 367 -11.08 -50.36 -40.54
CA THR A 367 -10.04 -51.38 -40.35
C THR A 367 -9.80 -51.57 -38.87
N LEU A 368 -9.91 -52.81 -38.39
CA LEU A 368 -9.52 -53.23 -37.04
C LEU A 368 -8.41 -54.27 -37.20
N GLU A 369 -7.25 -53.99 -36.63
CA GLU A 369 -6.07 -54.84 -36.75
C GLU A 369 -5.49 -55.11 -35.37
N ALA A 370 -5.16 -56.37 -35.09
CA ALA A 370 -4.43 -56.80 -33.91
C ALA A 370 -3.33 -57.76 -34.35
N THR A 371 -2.11 -57.55 -33.87
CA THR A 371 -0.99 -58.47 -34.12
C THR A 371 -1.10 -59.76 -33.32
N GLY A 372 -1.71 -59.68 -32.13
CA GLY A 372 -2.11 -60.82 -31.32
C GLY A 372 -3.54 -61.26 -31.65
N ASN A 373 -4.37 -61.41 -30.62
CA ASN A 373 -5.76 -61.83 -30.78
C ASN A 373 -6.69 -60.62 -30.93
N LEU A 374 -7.69 -60.74 -31.82
CA LEU A 374 -8.84 -59.84 -31.88
C LEU A 374 -10.07 -60.56 -31.27
N GLU A 375 -10.59 -60.07 -30.15
CA GLU A 375 -11.77 -60.64 -29.47
C GLU A 375 -12.98 -59.70 -29.56
N LEU A 376 -14.12 -60.22 -30.00
CA LEU A 376 -15.40 -59.50 -30.07
C LEU A 376 -16.47 -60.32 -29.33
N LYS A 377 -16.94 -59.81 -28.18
CA LYS A 377 -17.87 -60.52 -27.29
C LYS A 377 -19.20 -59.78 -27.15
N ALA A 378 -20.30 -60.50 -27.32
CA ALA A 378 -21.65 -60.03 -27.01
C ALA A 378 -22.36 -61.07 -26.12
N SER A 379 -23.03 -60.63 -25.06
CA SER A 379 -23.86 -61.51 -24.20
C SER A 379 -25.18 -61.88 -24.86
N GLY A 380 -25.70 -61.00 -25.73
CA GLY A 380 -26.85 -61.25 -26.59
C GLY A 380 -26.44 -61.63 -28.01
N GLN A 381 -27.13 -61.06 -29.00
CA GLN A 381 -26.88 -61.33 -30.42
C GLN A 381 -25.74 -60.47 -30.99
N ALA A 382 -24.73 -61.11 -31.58
CA ALA A 382 -23.78 -60.45 -32.48
C ALA A 382 -24.28 -60.55 -33.94
N THR A 383 -24.31 -59.44 -34.67
CA THR A 383 -24.77 -59.38 -36.07
C THR A 383 -23.69 -58.80 -36.96
N LEU A 384 -23.14 -59.63 -37.86
CA LEU A 384 -22.21 -59.20 -38.91
C LEU A 384 -22.90 -59.28 -40.28
N LYS A 385 -22.92 -58.18 -41.03
CA LYS A 385 -23.56 -58.10 -42.35
C LYS A 385 -22.57 -57.55 -43.37
N GLY A 386 -22.45 -58.24 -44.50
CA GLY A 386 -21.67 -57.83 -45.66
C GLY A 386 -22.10 -58.62 -46.90
N ALA A 387 -21.81 -58.11 -48.10
CA ALA A 387 -22.08 -58.85 -49.34
C ALA A 387 -21.24 -60.14 -49.43
N VAL A 388 -20.02 -60.10 -48.89
CA VAL A 388 -19.11 -61.25 -48.74
C VAL A 388 -18.48 -61.15 -47.35
N VAL A 389 -18.45 -62.27 -46.62
CA VAL A 389 -17.76 -62.39 -45.33
C VAL A 389 -16.75 -63.54 -45.47
N ASN A 390 -15.47 -63.19 -45.45
CA ASN A 390 -14.38 -64.16 -45.50
C ASN A 390 -13.94 -64.47 -44.07
N ILE A 391 -13.98 -65.74 -43.69
CA ILE A 391 -13.45 -66.25 -42.43
C ILE A 391 -12.46 -67.34 -42.83
N ASN A 392 -11.19 -67.15 -42.49
CA ASN A 392 -10.11 -68.06 -42.85
C ASN A 392 -9.38 -68.61 -41.63
#